data_AF-A0A2J8PMW3-F1
#
_entry.id   AF-A0A2J8PMW3-F1
#
_cell.length_a   1.000
_cell.length_b   1.000
_cell.length_c   1.000
_cell.angle_alpha   90.00
_cell.angle_beta   90.00
_cell.angle_gamma   90.00
#
_symmetry.space_group_name_H-M   'P 1'
#
loop_
_entity.id
_entity.type
_entity.pdbx_description
1 polymer ?
#
loop_
_entity_poly.entity_id
_entity_poly.type
_entity_poly.pdbx_seq_one_letter_code
_entity_poly.pdbx_strand_id
1 'polypeptide(L)'
;MGIWTSGTDIFLSLWEIYVSPRSPGWMDFIQHLGVCCLVALISVGLLSVAFCWFLSSIIAAAASWIITCVLLCCSKHARCFILLVFLSCGLREGRNALIAAGTGIVILGHVENIFHNFKGLLDGMTCNLRAKSFTIHFPLLKKYIEAIQWIYGLATPLSVFDDLVSWNQTLAVSLFSPSHVLEAQLNDSKGEVLSVLYQMATTTEVLSSLGQKLLAFAGLSLVLLGTGLFMKRFLGPCGWKYENIYITRQFVQFDERERHQQRPCVLPLNKEERRKFISGFQS
;
A
#
# COMPACT_ATOMS: atom_id res chain seq x y z
N MET A 1 -24.91 28.77 7.30
CA MET A 1 -23.67 29.47 6.91
C MET A 1 -22.76 29.86 8.10
N GLY A 2 -23.27 30.10 9.31
CA GLY A 2 -22.43 30.53 10.47
C GLY A 2 -21.65 29.46 11.26
N ILE A 3 -21.90 28.16 11.02
CA ILE A 3 -21.15 27.08 11.71
C ILE A 3 -19.75 26.89 11.08
N TRP A 4 -19.63 27.13 9.78
CA TRP A 4 -18.39 26.91 9.04
C TRP A 4 -17.33 27.98 9.33
N THR A 5 -17.76 29.24 9.52
CA THR A 5 -16.88 30.35 9.94
C THR A 5 -16.35 30.13 11.35
N SER A 6 -17.19 29.67 12.27
CA SER A 6 -16.79 29.37 13.66
C SER A 6 -15.73 28.26 13.72
N GLY A 7 -15.88 27.19 12.94
CA GLY A 7 -14.91 26.11 12.89
C GLY A 7 -13.54 26.56 12.36
N THR A 8 -13.51 27.29 11.25
CA THR A 8 -12.25 27.78 10.66
C THR A 8 -11.49 28.72 11.59
N ASP A 9 -12.22 29.59 12.30
CA ASP A 9 -11.62 30.55 13.23
C ASP A 9 -10.98 29.86 14.44
N ILE A 10 -11.63 28.80 14.95
CA ILE A 10 -11.06 27.96 16.02
C ILE A 10 -9.78 27.27 15.53
N PHE A 11 -9.78 26.69 14.34
CA PHE A 11 -8.59 26.03 13.78
C PHE A 11 -7.43 27.00 13.57
N LEU A 12 -7.70 28.21 13.05
CA LEU A 12 -6.69 29.25 12.89
C LEU A 12 -6.11 29.69 14.24
N SER A 13 -6.96 29.87 15.25
CA SER A 13 -6.52 30.22 16.60
C SER A 13 -5.63 29.14 17.23
N LEU A 14 -6.01 27.86 17.12
CA LEU A 14 -5.20 26.74 17.61
C LEU A 14 -3.84 26.65 16.90
N TRP A 15 -3.83 26.93 15.60
CA TRP A 15 -2.59 26.93 14.80
C TRP A 15 -1.66 28.09 15.18
N GLU A 16 -2.20 29.27 15.41
CA GLU A 16 -1.45 30.43 15.90
C GLU A 16 -0.78 30.10 17.24
N ILE A 17 -1.53 29.53 18.19
CA ILE A 17 -1.03 29.09 19.50
C ILE A 17 0.06 28.02 19.35
N TYR A 18 -0.08 27.11 18.38
CA TYR A 18 0.90 26.06 18.12
C TYR A 18 2.22 26.62 17.55
N VAL A 19 2.17 27.51 16.56
CA VAL A 19 3.39 28.02 15.91
C VAL A 19 4.06 29.11 16.73
N SER A 20 3.28 30.05 17.25
CA SER A 20 3.75 31.23 17.97
C SER A 20 2.98 31.38 19.29
N PRO A 21 3.43 30.73 20.37
CA PRO A 21 2.76 30.87 21.66
C PRO A 21 2.69 32.35 22.05
N ARG A 22 1.49 32.77 22.49
CA ARG A 22 1.24 34.12 23.01
C ARG A 22 1.96 34.28 24.36
N SER A 23 1.90 35.49 24.92
CA SER A 23 2.61 35.98 26.12
C SER A 23 2.79 34.98 27.28
N PRO A 24 3.69 35.23 28.26
CA PRO A 24 4.06 34.25 29.31
C PRO A 24 2.98 33.97 30.38
N GLY A 25 1.69 34.15 30.08
CA GLY A 25 0.59 33.81 30.98
C GLY A 25 0.45 32.29 31.18
N TRP A 26 0.06 31.88 32.38
CA TRP A 26 -0.20 30.46 32.70
C TRP A 26 -1.27 29.83 31.80
N MET A 27 -2.29 30.60 31.41
CA MET A 27 -3.34 30.12 30.50
C MET A 27 -2.78 29.83 29.09
N ASP A 28 -1.96 30.74 28.56
CA ASP A 28 -1.32 30.59 27.24
C ASP A 28 -0.38 29.38 27.21
N PHE A 29 0.33 29.12 28.32
CA PHE A 29 1.17 27.93 28.48
C PHE A 29 0.36 26.63 28.47
N ILE A 30 -0.73 26.56 29.23
CA ILE A 30 -1.61 25.38 29.27
C ILE A 30 -2.23 25.12 27.90
N GLN A 31 -2.67 26.17 27.21
CA GLN A 31 -3.19 26.06 25.84
C GLN A 31 -2.12 25.54 24.88
N HIS A 32 -0.90 26.06 24.93
CA HIS A 32 0.21 25.60 24.09
C HIS A 32 0.56 24.13 24.35
N LEU A 33 0.62 23.71 25.61
CA LEU A 33 0.82 22.32 26.00
C LEU A 33 -0.30 21.41 25.46
N GLY A 34 -1.55 21.84 25.61
CA GLY A 34 -2.71 21.12 25.10
C GLY A 34 -2.66 20.90 23.59
N VAL A 35 -2.35 21.95 22.81
CA VAL A 35 -2.24 21.82 21.35
C VAL A 35 -1.05 20.96 20.94
N CYS A 36 0.11 21.10 21.61
CA CYS A 36 1.27 20.25 21.35
C CYS A 36 0.99 18.78 21.63
N CYS A 37 0.28 18.47 22.72
CA CYS A 37 -0.10 17.09 23.03
C CYS A 37 -1.14 16.53 22.06
N LEU A 38 -2.09 17.34 21.57
CA LEU A 38 -3.02 16.96 20.51
C LEU A 38 -2.30 16.63 19.20
N VAL A 39 -1.38 17.49 18.76
CA VAL A 39 -0.58 17.26 17.55
C VAL A 39 0.34 16.06 17.72
N ALA A 40 0.91 15.86 18.90
CA ALA A 40 1.69 14.67 19.22
C ALA A 40 0.85 13.39 19.15
N LEU A 41 -0.39 13.40 19.67
CA LEU A 41 -1.31 12.25 19.56
C LEU A 41 -1.58 11.91 18.10
N ILE A 42 -1.91 12.90 17.27
CA ILE A 42 -2.19 12.69 15.84
C ILE A 42 -0.95 12.14 15.14
N SER A 43 0.22 12.72 15.41
CA SER A 43 1.49 12.32 14.77
C SER A 43 1.86 10.88 15.15
N VAL A 44 1.82 10.54 16.44
CA VAL A 44 2.12 9.19 16.93
C VAL A 44 1.06 8.18 16.49
N GLY A 45 -0.21 8.57 16.42
CA GLY A 45 -1.29 7.73 15.90
C GLY A 45 -1.12 7.41 14.42
N LEU A 46 -0.74 8.39 13.59
CA LEU A 46 -0.46 8.14 12.17
C LEU A 46 0.78 7.27 11.98
N LEU A 47 1.82 7.50 12.78
CA LEU A 47 3.00 6.63 12.83
C LEU A 47 2.62 5.21 13.23
N SER A 48 1.81 5.02 14.28
CA SER A 48 1.44 3.68 14.75
C SER A 48 0.61 2.92 13.72
N VAL A 49 -0.29 3.60 13.00
CA VAL A 49 -1.03 3.03 11.86
C VAL A 49 -0.08 2.65 10.73
N ALA A 50 0.87 3.52 10.36
CA ALA A 50 1.86 3.20 9.32
C ALA A 50 2.76 2.02 9.71
N PHE A 51 3.07 1.87 10.99
CA PHE A 51 3.90 0.78 11.49
C PHE A 51 3.11 -0.48 11.86
N CYS A 52 1.78 -0.46 11.72
CA CYS A 52 0.77 -1.52 11.80
C CYS A 52 0.96 -2.67 12.82
N TRP A 53 1.92 -2.59 13.75
CA TRP A 53 2.21 -3.55 14.82
C TRP A 53 3.48 -3.22 15.63
N PHE A 54 4.39 -2.37 15.16
CA PHE A 54 5.69 -2.17 15.86
C PHE A 54 5.52 -1.53 17.26
N LEU A 55 4.47 -0.72 17.46
CA LEU A 55 4.09 -0.12 18.74
C LEU A 55 2.85 -0.81 19.34
N SER A 56 2.73 -2.13 19.22
CA SER A 56 1.58 -2.87 19.77
C SER A 56 1.43 -2.73 21.28
N SER A 57 2.49 -2.35 22.00
CA SER A 57 2.43 -2.10 23.43
C SER A 57 1.89 -0.69 23.69
N ILE A 58 0.79 -0.62 24.44
CA ILE A 58 0.21 0.64 24.95
C ILE A 58 1.26 1.48 25.66
N ILE A 59 2.21 0.84 26.35
CA ILE A 59 3.31 1.51 27.06
C ILE A 59 4.25 2.21 26.07
N ALA A 60 4.58 1.57 24.94
CA ALA A 60 5.42 2.18 23.91
C ALA A 60 4.70 3.33 23.19
N ALA A 61 3.39 3.21 22.96
CA ALA A 61 2.55 4.28 22.43
C ALA A 61 2.46 5.48 23.38
N ALA A 62 2.24 5.23 24.67
CA ALA A 62 2.23 6.29 25.67
C ALA A 62 3.60 6.97 25.80
N ALA A 63 4.69 6.19 25.87
CA ALA A 63 6.05 6.73 25.97
C ALA A 63 6.42 7.59 24.75
N SER A 64 6.17 7.09 23.53
CA SER A 64 6.42 7.84 22.29
C SER A 64 5.58 9.10 22.19
N TRP A 65 4.32 9.05 22.64
CA TRP A 65 3.46 10.23 22.73
C TRP A 65 4.01 11.28 23.69
N ILE A 66 4.40 10.89 24.90
CA ILE A 66 4.98 11.82 25.89
C ILE A 66 6.27 12.44 25.36
N ILE A 67 7.18 11.63 24.81
CA ILE A 67 8.44 12.12 24.20
C ILE A 67 8.13 13.13 23.09
N THR A 68 7.18 12.82 22.21
CA THR A 68 6.80 13.72 21.10
C THR A 68 6.15 14.99 21.63
N CYS A 69 5.27 14.93 22.63
CA CYS A 69 4.66 16.11 23.22
C CYS A 69 5.72 17.03 23.86
N VAL A 70 6.68 16.48 24.61
CA VAL A 70 7.80 17.24 25.18
C VAL A 70 8.64 17.89 24.08
N LEU A 71 9.02 17.15 23.04
CA LEU A 71 9.79 17.69 21.90
C LEU A 71 9.07 18.86 21.21
N LEU A 72 7.76 18.73 20.99
CA LEU A 72 6.95 19.78 20.36
C LEU A 72 6.80 21.02 21.25
N CYS A 73 6.61 20.85 22.55
CA CYS A 73 6.54 21.97 23.49
C CYS A 73 7.86 22.75 23.54
N CYS A 74 8.99 22.03 23.59
CA CYS A 74 10.31 22.65 23.78
C CYS A 74 10.90 23.24 22.49
N SER A 75 10.56 22.73 21.31
CA SER A 75 11.26 23.08 20.07
C SER A 75 10.34 23.67 18.99
N LYS A 76 10.59 24.93 18.63
CA LYS A 76 9.95 25.57 17.46
C LYS A 76 10.29 24.84 16.16
N HIS A 77 11.53 24.37 16.01
CA HIS A 77 11.97 23.62 14.82
C HIS A 77 11.23 22.29 14.69
N ALA A 78 11.01 21.57 15.80
CA ALA A 78 10.26 20.33 15.78
C ALA A 78 8.79 20.56 15.36
N ARG A 79 8.16 21.63 15.88
CA ARG A 79 6.81 22.04 15.48
C ARG A 79 6.74 22.32 13.98
N CYS A 80 7.60 23.21 13.47
CA CYS A 80 7.62 23.53 12.05
C CYS A 80 7.87 22.31 11.17
N PHE A 81 8.78 21.42 11.59
CA PHE A 81 9.06 20.19 10.86
C PHE A 81 7.82 19.28 10.76
N ILE A 82 7.13 19.03 11.88
CA ILE A 82 5.92 18.19 11.89
C ILE A 82 4.83 18.80 11.00
N LEU A 83 4.63 20.11 11.03
CA LEU A 83 3.68 20.78 10.13
C LEU A 83 4.04 20.60 8.66
N LEU A 84 5.32 20.77 8.33
CA LEU A 84 5.80 20.56 6.98
C LEU A 84 5.63 19.10 6.54
N VAL A 85 5.81 18.13 7.44
CA VAL A 85 5.55 16.71 7.14
C VAL A 85 4.08 16.49 6.79
N PHE A 86 3.15 17.04 7.57
CA PHE A 86 1.72 16.97 7.28
C PHE A 86 1.37 17.59 5.93
N LEU A 87 1.94 18.76 5.63
CA LEU A 87 1.74 19.42 4.33
C LEU A 87 2.36 18.60 3.19
N SER A 88 3.56 18.06 3.37
CA SER A 88 4.25 17.22 2.39
C SER A 88 3.44 16.00 1.99
N CYS A 89 2.70 15.38 2.92
CA CYS A 89 1.77 14.29 2.59
C CYS A 89 0.68 14.71 1.59
N GLY A 90 0.26 15.97 1.59
CA GLY A 90 -0.72 16.53 0.66
C GLY A 90 -0.12 17.06 -0.65
N LEU A 91 1.18 17.38 -0.67
CA LEU A 91 1.90 17.82 -1.86
C LEU A 91 2.00 16.70 -2.90
N ARG A 92 2.11 17.06 -4.17
CA ARG A 92 2.13 16.12 -5.30
C ARG A 92 3.12 14.96 -5.09
N GLU A 93 4.36 15.27 -4.71
CA GLU A 93 5.41 14.26 -4.53
C GLU A 93 5.16 13.34 -3.34
N GLY A 94 4.84 13.90 -2.16
CA GLY A 94 4.56 13.10 -0.97
C GLY A 94 3.28 12.27 -1.11
N ARG A 95 2.23 12.85 -1.72
CA ARG A 95 0.98 12.14 -2.03
C ARG A 95 1.21 10.97 -2.98
N ASN A 96 1.97 11.18 -4.06
CA ASN A 96 2.29 10.12 -5.01
C ASN A 96 3.09 8.99 -4.35
N ALA A 97 4.06 9.33 -3.49
CA ALA A 97 4.81 8.34 -2.72
C ALA A 97 3.91 7.53 -1.76
N LEU A 98 3.00 8.21 -1.06
CA LEU A 98 2.09 7.55 -0.12
C LEU A 98 1.07 6.66 -0.84
N ILE A 99 0.54 7.10 -1.98
CA ILE A 99 -0.34 6.29 -2.84
C ILE A 99 0.42 5.07 -3.38
N ALA A 100 1.67 5.23 -3.82
CA ALA A 100 2.48 4.12 -4.30
C ALA A 100 2.74 3.09 -3.19
N ALA A 101 3.10 3.54 -1.99
CA ALA A 101 3.30 2.67 -0.83
C ALA A 101 1.99 1.94 -0.45
N GLY A 102 0.87 2.68 -0.36
CA GLY A 102 -0.45 2.11 -0.05
C GLY A 102 -0.92 1.10 -1.11
N THR A 103 -0.72 1.40 -2.39
CA THR A 103 -1.07 0.49 -3.49
C THR A 103 -0.23 -0.79 -3.41
N GLY A 104 1.07 -0.68 -3.12
CA GLY A 104 1.95 -1.83 -2.94
C GLY A 104 1.53 -2.73 -1.77
N ILE A 105 1.10 -2.14 -0.65
CA ILE A 105 0.55 -2.90 0.50
C ILE A 105 -0.67 -3.73 0.09
N VAL A 106 -1.60 -3.11 -0.65
CA VAL A 106 -2.82 -3.77 -1.14
C VAL A 106 -2.50 -4.90 -2.12
N ILE A 107 -1.57 -4.68 -3.05
CA ILE A 107 -1.13 -5.72 -4.00
C ILE A 107 -0.58 -6.93 -3.25
N LEU A 108 0.32 -6.73 -2.28
CA LEU A 108 0.89 -7.83 -1.49
C LEU A 108 -0.19 -8.62 -0.75
N GLY A 109 -1.20 -7.96 -0.18
CA GLY A 109 -2.32 -8.63 0.47
C GLY A 109 -3.19 -9.44 -0.49
N HIS A 110 -3.38 -8.98 -1.73
CA HIS A 110 -4.11 -9.75 -2.74
C HIS A 110 -3.38 -11.01 -3.17
N VAL A 111 -2.04 -10.98 -3.25
CA VAL A 111 -1.26 -12.15 -3.64
C VAL A 111 -1.42 -13.28 -2.61
N GLU A 112 -1.39 -12.96 -1.32
CA GLU A 112 -1.63 -13.91 -0.24
C GLU A 112 -3.01 -14.58 -0.35
N ASN A 113 -4.05 -13.78 -0.61
CA ASN A 113 -5.41 -14.28 -0.82
C ASN A 113 -5.54 -15.17 -2.08
N ILE A 114 -4.80 -14.87 -3.16
CA ILE A 114 -4.79 -15.69 -4.37
C ILE A 114 -4.26 -17.09 -4.07
N PHE A 115 -3.14 -17.21 -3.34
CA PHE A 115 -2.60 -18.52 -2.99
C PHE A 115 -3.52 -19.32 -2.07
N HIS A 116 -4.18 -18.65 -1.12
CA HIS A 116 -5.19 -19.30 -0.28
C HIS A 116 -6.36 -19.86 -1.12
N ASN A 117 -6.90 -19.07 -2.05
CA ASN A 117 -7.99 -19.50 -2.93
C ASN A 117 -7.55 -20.62 -3.89
N PHE A 118 -6.31 -20.55 -4.39
CA PHE A 118 -5.76 -21.57 -5.28
C PHE A 118 -5.64 -22.94 -4.59
N LYS A 119 -5.27 -22.96 -3.30
CA LYS A 119 -5.29 -24.18 -2.49
C LYS A 119 -6.70 -24.79 -2.42
N GLY A 120 -7.71 -23.99 -2.10
CA GLY A 120 -9.10 -24.44 -2.04
C GLY A 120 -9.62 -24.95 -3.39
N LEU A 121 -9.23 -24.30 -4.49
CA LEU A 121 -9.57 -24.73 -5.84
C LEU A 121 -9.00 -26.11 -6.17
N LEU A 122 -7.73 -26.36 -5.85
CA LEU A 122 -7.10 -27.66 -6.09
C LEU A 122 -7.71 -28.78 -5.27
N ASP A 123 -8.07 -28.52 -4.02
CA ASP A 123 -8.81 -29.49 -3.20
C ASP A 123 -10.19 -29.79 -3.79
N GLY A 124 -10.90 -28.77 -4.28
CA GLY A 124 -12.17 -28.92 -4.99
C GLY A 124 -12.06 -29.73 -6.28
N MET A 125 -11.06 -29.43 -7.12
CA MET A 125 -10.79 -30.18 -8.35
C MET A 125 -10.44 -31.65 -8.06
N THR A 126 -9.59 -31.90 -7.06
CA THR A 126 -9.23 -33.26 -6.62
C THR A 126 -10.47 -34.03 -6.16
N CYS A 127 -11.31 -33.40 -5.33
CA CYS A 127 -12.54 -34.00 -4.82
C CYS A 127 -13.52 -34.33 -5.96
N ASN A 128 -13.72 -33.39 -6.88
CA ASN A 128 -14.63 -33.56 -8.03
C ASN A 128 -14.15 -34.67 -8.97
N LEU A 129 -12.85 -34.70 -9.29
CA LEU A 129 -12.26 -35.77 -10.08
C LEU A 129 -12.45 -37.10 -9.36
N ARG A 130 -12.21 -37.15 -8.04
CA ARG A 130 -12.35 -38.39 -7.28
C ARG A 130 -13.77 -38.94 -7.32
N ALA A 131 -14.76 -38.08 -7.10
CA ALA A 131 -16.18 -38.45 -7.15
C ALA A 131 -16.59 -38.92 -8.55
N LYS A 132 -16.20 -38.20 -9.61
CA LYS A 132 -16.62 -38.52 -10.98
C LYS A 132 -15.93 -39.76 -11.53
N SER A 133 -14.62 -39.91 -11.36
CA SER A 133 -13.87 -41.05 -11.91
C SER A 133 -14.07 -42.31 -11.06
N PHE A 134 -13.77 -42.27 -9.77
CA PHE A 134 -13.74 -43.47 -8.91
C PHE A 134 -15.09 -43.90 -8.39
N THR A 135 -16.02 -42.98 -8.15
CA THR A 135 -17.35 -43.35 -7.65
C THR A 135 -18.34 -43.63 -8.77
N ILE A 136 -18.21 -42.96 -9.92
CA ILE A 136 -19.19 -43.07 -11.02
C ILE A 136 -18.62 -43.86 -12.20
N HIS A 137 -17.59 -43.34 -12.89
CA HIS A 137 -17.14 -43.93 -14.16
C HIS A 137 -16.51 -45.33 -14.02
N PHE A 138 -15.59 -45.53 -13.07
CA PHE A 138 -14.95 -46.84 -12.92
C PHE A 138 -15.92 -47.96 -12.48
N PRO A 139 -16.84 -47.74 -11.51
CA PRO A 139 -17.83 -48.75 -11.16
C PRO A 139 -18.80 -49.05 -12.31
N LEU A 140 -19.24 -48.04 -13.06
CA LEU A 140 -20.07 -48.25 -14.25
C LEU A 140 -19.32 -49.04 -15.31
N LEU A 141 -18.08 -48.67 -15.62
CA LEU A 141 -17.25 -49.40 -16.58
C LEU A 141 -17.07 -50.86 -16.15
N LYS A 142 -16.80 -51.12 -14.87
CA LYS A 142 -16.72 -52.48 -14.32
C LYS A 142 -18.03 -53.26 -14.56
N LYS A 143 -19.19 -52.63 -14.34
CA LYS A 143 -20.50 -53.25 -14.60
C LYS A 143 -20.75 -53.54 -16.07
N TYR A 144 -20.31 -52.65 -16.97
CA TYR A 144 -20.36 -52.91 -18.41
C TYR A 144 -19.44 -54.06 -18.83
N ILE A 145 -18.23 -54.13 -18.27
CA ILE A 145 -17.29 -55.24 -18.50
C ILE A 145 -17.91 -56.57 -18.05
N GLU A 146 -18.45 -56.62 -16.83
CA GLU A 146 -19.15 -57.78 -16.28
C GLU A 146 -20.31 -58.22 -17.18
N ALA A 147 -21.10 -57.26 -17.69
CA ALA A 147 -22.22 -57.54 -18.59
C ALA A 147 -21.75 -58.10 -19.96
N ILE A 148 -20.69 -57.54 -20.56
CA ILE A 148 -20.13 -58.02 -21.82
C ILE A 148 -19.58 -59.45 -21.66
N GLN A 149 -18.85 -59.71 -20.57
CA GLN A 149 -18.35 -61.04 -20.24
C GLN A 149 -19.49 -62.05 -20.04
N TRP A 150 -20.57 -61.63 -19.38
CA TRP A 150 -21.77 -62.46 -19.21
C TRP A 150 -22.45 -62.79 -20.54
N ILE A 151 -22.64 -61.82 -21.43
CA ILE A 151 -23.21 -62.04 -22.78
C ILE A 151 -22.32 -62.97 -23.61
N TYR A 152 -21.00 -62.78 -23.57
CA TYR A 152 -20.07 -63.65 -24.27
C TYR A 152 -20.12 -65.10 -23.72
N GLY A 153 -20.21 -65.25 -22.39
CA GLY A 153 -20.39 -66.55 -21.75
C GLY A 153 -21.70 -67.25 -22.14
N LEU A 154 -22.74 -66.49 -22.49
CA LEU A 154 -24.00 -67.01 -23.05
C LEU A 154 -23.90 -67.37 -24.54
N ALA A 155 -22.99 -66.75 -25.28
CA ALA A 155 -22.86 -66.91 -26.73
C ALA A 155 -22.13 -68.20 -27.14
N THR A 156 -21.38 -68.84 -26.23
CA THR A 156 -20.74 -70.14 -26.47
C THR A 156 -21.44 -71.25 -25.66
N PRO A 157 -22.14 -72.24 -26.27
CA PRO A 157 -22.34 -72.52 -27.69
C PRO A 157 -23.82 -72.41 -28.13
N LEU A 158 -24.15 -71.47 -29.03
CA LEU A 158 -25.33 -71.61 -29.90
C LEU A 158 -24.93 -72.45 -31.14
N SER A 159 -24.96 -73.77 -30.97
CA SER A 159 -24.57 -74.82 -31.91
C SER A 159 -25.49 -74.95 -33.14
N VAL A 160 -25.81 -73.84 -33.82
CA VAL A 160 -26.80 -73.85 -34.92
C VAL A 160 -26.13 -73.73 -36.31
N PHE A 161 -24.86 -73.32 -36.38
CA PHE A 161 -24.15 -73.08 -37.65
C PHE A 161 -22.71 -73.63 -37.71
N ASP A 162 -22.37 -74.62 -36.89
CA ASP A 162 -21.01 -75.18 -36.82
C ASP A 162 -20.53 -75.84 -38.13
N ASP A 163 -21.43 -76.18 -39.06
CA ASP A 163 -21.09 -76.79 -40.35
C ASP A 163 -20.80 -75.79 -41.48
N LEU A 164 -21.07 -74.49 -41.32
CA LEU A 164 -21.03 -73.54 -42.46
C LEU A 164 -19.88 -72.54 -42.43
N VAL A 165 -19.37 -72.14 -41.25
CA VAL A 165 -18.25 -71.18 -41.16
C VAL A 165 -17.42 -71.41 -39.89
N SER A 166 -16.14 -71.74 -40.04
CA SER A 166 -15.19 -71.85 -38.93
C SER A 166 -14.82 -70.46 -38.39
N TRP A 167 -15.38 -70.06 -37.26
CA TRP A 167 -14.96 -68.85 -36.54
C TRP A 167 -13.85 -69.18 -35.53
N ASN A 168 -12.59 -68.96 -35.93
CA ASN A 168 -11.44 -69.04 -35.02
C ASN A 168 -11.01 -67.63 -34.62
N GLN A 169 -11.73 -67.01 -33.68
CA GLN A 169 -11.30 -65.75 -33.08
C GLN A 169 -11.22 -65.87 -31.56
N THR A 170 -9.99 -65.92 -31.06
CA THR A 170 -9.66 -65.69 -29.65
C THR A 170 -9.74 -64.19 -29.37
N LEU A 171 -10.92 -63.72 -28.97
CA LEU A 171 -11.11 -62.33 -28.57
C LEU A 171 -10.42 -62.10 -27.21
N ALA A 172 -9.13 -61.79 -27.22
CA ALA A 172 -8.36 -61.42 -26.04
C ALA A 172 -8.69 -59.98 -25.63
N VAL A 173 -9.82 -59.78 -24.94
CA VAL A 173 -10.19 -58.47 -24.42
C VAL A 173 -9.51 -58.22 -23.07
N SER A 174 -8.33 -57.60 -23.09
CA SER A 174 -7.70 -57.07 -21.88
C SER A 174 -8.36 -55.74 -21.48
N LEU A 175 -9.49 -55.81 -20.77
CA LEU A 175 -10.13 -54.63 -20.16
C LEU A 175 -9.42 -54.28 -18.85
N PHE A 176 -8.31 -53.57 -18.96
CA PHE A 176 -7.56 -53.08 -17.81
C PHE A 176 -8.31 -51.88 -17.22
N SER A 177 -8.76 -51.96 -15.96
CA SER A 177 -9.33 -50.81 -15.23
C SER A 177 -8.18 -49.96 -14.69
N PRO A 178 -7.91 -48.76 -15.22
CA PRO A 178 -6.75 -47.95 -14.82
C PRO A 178 -6.91 -47.29 -13.44
N SER A 179 -7.91 -47.65 -12.64
CA SER A 179 -8.29 -46.95 -11.42
C SER A 179 -7.12 -46.78 -10.45
N HIS A 180 -6.39 -47.85 -10.12
CA HIS A 180 -5.26 -47.75 -9.19
C HIS A 180 -4.11 -46.88 -9.73
N VAL A 181 -3.86 -46.92 -11.04
CA VAL A 181 -2.82 -46.11 -11.69
C VAL A 181 -3.23 -44.64 -11.71
N LEU A 182 -4.49 -44.34 -12.05
CA LEU A 182 -5.02 -42.99 -12.03
C LEU A 182 -5.06 -42.41 -10.61
N GLU A 183 -5.43 -43.22 -9.61
CA GLU A 183 -5.44 -42.78 -8.21
C GLU A 183 -4.04 -42.45 -7.71
N ALA A 184 -3.06 -43.30 -8.03
CA ALA A 184 -1.66 -43.04 -7.70
C ALA A 184 -1.15 -41.76 -8.37
N GLN A 185 -1.39 -41.59 -9.68
CA GLN A 185 -1.02 -40.38 -10.43
C GLN A 185 -1.68 -39.11 -9.87
N LEU A 186 -2.94 -39.19 -9.46
CA LEU A 186 -3.70 -38.06 -8.93
C LEU A 186 -3.19 -37.67 -7.54
N ASN A 187 -2.89 -38.65 -6.68
CA ASN A 187 -2.30 -38.39 -5.36
C ASN A 187 -0.86 -37.84 -5.48
N ASP A 188 -0.07 -38.37 -6.41
CA ASP A 188 1.30 -37.92 -6.69
C ASP A 188 1.31 -36.47 -7.22
N SER A 189 0.53 -36.19 -8.26
CA SER A 189 0.36 -34.84 -8.80
C SER A 189 -0.22 -33.87 -7.77
N LYS A 190 -1.19 -34.31 -6.95
CA LYS A 190 -1.68 -33.50 -5.83
C LYS A 190 -0.54 -33.18 -4.86
N GLY A 191 0.26 -34.17 -4.47
CA GLY A 191 1.38 -33.99 -3.55
C GLY A 191 2.42 -33.00 -4.07
N GLU A 192 2.83 -33.16 -5.33
CA GLU A 192 3.78 -32.27 -6.01
C GLU A 192 3.25 -30.83 -6.05
N VAL A 193 2.02 -30.63 -6.56
CA VAL A 193 1.42 -29.30 -6.68
C VAL A 193 1.20 -28.68 -5.30
N LEU A 194 0.71 -29.42 -4.30
CA LEU A 194 0.51 -28.89 -2.95
C LEU A 194 1.84 -28.48 -2.32
N SER A 195 2.92 -29.23 -2.57
CA SER A 195 4.24 -28.92 -2.02
C SER A 195 4.78 -27.59 -2.57
N VAL A 196 4.69 -27.39 -3.89
CA VAL A 196 5.07 -26.13 -4.54
C VAL A 196 4.19 -24.99 -4.06
N LEU A 197 2.89 -25.22 -3.92
CA LEU A 197 1.93 -24.22 -3.46
C LEU A 197 2.18 -23.84 -2.00
N TYR A 198 2.52 -24.80 -1.13
CA TYR A 198 2.85 -24.53 0.26
C TYR A 198 4.15 -23.72 0.38
N GLN A 199 5.17 -24.05 -0.43
CA GLN A 199 6.38 -23.24 -0.53
C GLN A 199 6.07 -21.81 -1.03
N MET A 200 5.26 -21.67 -2.06
CA MET A 200 4.87 -20.36 -2.59
C MET A 200 3.98 -19.57 -1.61
N ALA A 201 3.06 -20.22 -0.91
CA ALA A 201 2.19 -19.57 0.07
C ALA A 201 2.98 -19.09 1.28
N THR A 202 3.87 -19.92 1.83
CA THR A 202 4.72 -19.53 2.97
C THR A 202 5.72 -18.44 2.61
N THR A 203 6.37 -18.52 1.44
CA THR A 203 7.24 -17.45 0.96
C THR A 203 6.46 -16.16 0.68
N THR A 204 5.25 -16.27 0.14
CA THR A 204 4.36 -15.12 -0.07
C THR A 204 3.88 -14.52 1.23
N GLU A 205 3.53 -15.30 2.25
CA GLU A 205 3.10 -14.80 3.56
C GLU A 205 4.23 -14.02 4.25
N VAL A 206 5.45 -14.56 4.19
CA VAL A 206 6.65 -13.86 4.69
C VAL A 206 6.91 -12.59 3.88
N LEU A 207 6.83 -12.66 2.55
CA LEU A 207 7.07 -11.52 1.67
C LEU A 207 5.97 -10.44 1.77
N SER A 208 4.72 -10.86 1.97
CA SER A 208 3.55 -9.99 2.16
C SER A 208 3.67 -9.27 3.50
N SER A 209 3.84 -10.01 4.59
CA SER A 209 3.95 -9.44 5.93
C SER A 209 5.17 -8.54 6.11
N LEU A 210 6.34 -8.94 5.59
CA LEU A 210 7.56 -8.13 5.64
C LEU A 210 7.49 -6.98 4.63
N GLY A 211 7.05 -7.26 3.41
CA GLY A 211 6.97 -6.28 2.33
C GLY A 211 6.00 -5.15 2.64
N GLN A 212 4.83 -5.43 3.21
CA GLN A 212 3.88 -4.41 3.64
C GLN A 212 4.51 -3.45 4.67
N LYS A 213 5.23 -3.99 5.66
CA LYS A 213 5.94 -3.19 6.67
C LYS A 213 7.06 -2.35 6.05
N LEU A 214 7.84 -2.93 5.15
CA LEU A 214 8.93 -2.24 4.47
C LEU A 214 8.42 -1.13 3.54
N LEU A 215 7.31 -1.37 2.82
CA LEU A 215 6.70 -0.35 1.95
C LEU A 215 6.14 0.82 2.75
N ALA A 216 5.46 0.55 3.86
CA ALA A 216 4.99 1.60 4.76
C ALA A 216 6.16 2.42 5.34
N PHE A 217 7.22 1.74 5.79
CA PHE A 217 8.44 2.39 6.28
C PHE A 217 9.14 3.21 5.20
N ALA A 218 9.27 2.68 3.99
CA ALA A 218 9.92 3.35 2.88
C ALA A 218 9.16 4.61 2.46
N GLY A 219 7.83 4.52 2.32
CA GLY A 219 6.97 5.66 1.99
C GLY A 219 7.06 6.77 3.04
N LEU A 220 6.95 6.42 4.32
CA LEU A 220 7.06 7.39 5.41
C LEU A 220 8.47 8.00 5.48
N SER A 221 9.51 7.17 5.41
CA SER A 221 10.91 7.61 5.41
C SER A 221 11.18 8.58 4.26
N LEU A 222 10.65 8.33 3.07
CA LEU A 222 10.79 9.23 1.93
C LEU A 222 10.15 10.60 2.19
N VAL A 223 8.96 10.63 2.81
CA VAL A 223 8.29 11.88 3.20
C VAL A 223 9.07 12.63 4.28
N LEU A 224 9.53 11.94 5.32
CA LEU A 224 10.31 12.53 6.42
C LEU A 224 11.65 13.08 5.93
N LEU A 225 12.41 12.28 5.18
CA LEU A 225 13.70 12.67 4.62
C LEU A 225 13.54 13.79 3.60
N GLY A 226 12.56 13.70 2.70
CA GLY A 226 12.26 14.74 1.74
C GLY A 226 11.94 16.08 2.42
N THR A 227 11.11 16.04 3.47
CA THR A 227 10.78 17.23 4.27
C THR A 227 12.00 17.78 5.00
N GLY A 228 12.84 16.91 5.57
CA GLY A 228 14.06 17.32 6.27
C GLY A 228 15.09 17.96 5.34
N LEU A 229 15.29 17.37 4.16
CA LEU A 229 16.15 17.93 3.11
C LEU A 229 15.60 19.25 2.58
N PHE A 230 14.28 19.37 2.41
CA PHE A 230 13.63 20.62 2.03
C PHE A 230 13.87 21.71 3.08
N MET A 231 13.60 21.42 4.35
CA MET A 231 13.80 22.37 5.44
C MET A 231 15.27 22.77 5.59
N LYS A 232 16.21 21.81 5.50
CA LYS A 232 17.65 22.08 5.53
C LYS A 232 18.08 22.95 4.35
N ARG A 233 17.54 22.71 3.16
CA ARG A 233 17.86 23.52 1.96
C ARG A 233 17.27 24.92 2.04
N PHE A 234 16.08 25.05 2.62
CA PHE A 234 15.40 26.32 2.81
C PHE A 234 16.11 27.20 3.84
N LEU A 235 16.51 26.62 4.98
CA LEU A 235 17.23 27.33 6.05
C LEU A 235 18.75 27.44 5.82
N GLY A 236 19.28 26.76 4.82
CA GLY A 236 20.72 26.71 4.54
C GLY A 236 21.25 27.98 3.86
N PRO A 237 22.58 28.14 3.75
CA PRO A 237 23.22 29.31 3.13
C PRO A 237 22.76 29.57 1.69
N CYS A 238 22.35 28.53 0.97
CA CYS A 238 21.83 28.62 -0.40
C CYS A 238 20.31 28.91 -0.48
N GLY A 239 19.67 29.26 0.64
CA GLY A 239 18.24 29.57 0.74
C GLY A 239 17.81 30.88 0.07
N TRP A 240 18.77 31.69 -0.41
CA TRP A 240 18.52 33.02 -1.01
C TRP A 240 17.59 32.96 -2.23
N LYS A 241 17.50 31.80 -2.89
CA LYS A 241 16.54 31.57 -3.98
C LYS A 241 15.07 31.70 -3.52
N TYR A 242 14.80 31.54 -2.22
CA TYR A 242 13.48 31.62 -1.62
C TYR A 242 13.23 32.94 -0.88
N GLU A 243 14.19 33.87 -0.85
CA GLU A 243 13.94 35.24 -0.40
C GLU A 243 13.11 35.97 -1.48
N ASN A 244 11.99 36.56 -1.06
CA ASN A 244 11.10 37.27 -1.97
C ASN A 244 11.83 38.49 -2.56
N ILE A 245 12.14 38.43 -3.85
CA ILE A 245 12.61 39.58 -4.63
C ILE A 245 11.39 40.45 -4.93
N TYR A 246 11.28 41.58 -4.23
CA TYR A 246 10.14 42.48 -4.39
C TYR A 246 10.24 43.35 -5.65
N ILE A 247 11.46 43.58 -6.14
CA ILE A 247 11.73 44.39 -7.32
C ILE A 247 12.37 43.52 -8.40
N THR A 248 11.54 43.08 -9.34
CA THR A 248 11.96 42.24 -10.48
C THR A 248 12.46 43.08 -11.65
N ARG A 249 13.22 42.47 -12.58
CA ARG A 249 13.65 43.15 -13.82
C ARG A 249 12.46 43.65 -14.65
N GLN A 250 11.37 42.89 -14.67
CA GLN A 250 10.14 43.25 -15.39
C GLN A 250 9.48 44.49 -14.78
N PHE A 251 9.46 44.60 -13.44
CA PHE A 251 8.97 45.80 -12.77
C PHE A 251 9.82 47.03 -13.10
N VAL A 252 11.14 46.89 -13.10
CA VAL A 252 12.05 48.00 -13.49
C VAL A 252 11.80 48.45 -14.93
N GLN A 253 11.69 47.51 -15.88
CA GLN A 253 11.40 47.82 -17.29
C GLN A 253 9.99 48.40 -17.50
N PHE A 254 9.03 48.04 -16.65
CA PHE A 254 7.70 48.63 -16.65
C PHE A 254 7.75 50.06 -16.13
N ASP A 255 8.40 50.29 -14.98
CA ASP A 255 8.55 51.62 -14.37
C ASP A 255 9.31 52.60 -15.27
N GLU A 256 10.35 52.14 -15.99
CA GLU A 256 11.04 52.96 -16.99
C GLU A 256 10.15 53.32 -18.18
N ARG A 257 9.31 52.41 -18.66
CA ARG A 257 8.36 52.68 -19.75
C ARG A 257 7.30 53.71 -19.32
N GLU A 258 6.76 53.58 -18.11
CA GLU A 258 5.83 54.56 -17.55
C GLU A 258 6.52 55.93 -17.38
N ARG A 259 7.81 55.95 -17.01
CA ARG A 259 8.62 57.18 -16.92
C ARG A 259 8.73 57.90 -18.26
N HIS A 260 8.97 57.14 -19.34
CA HIS A 260 9.00 57.69 -20.70
C HIS A 260 7.65 58.27 -21.14
N GLN A 261 6.55 57.75 -20.60
CA GLN A 261 5.19 58.22 -20.87
C GLN A 261 4.74 59.34 -19.90
N GLN A 262 5.66 59.89 -19.09
CA GLN A 262 5.39 60.91 -18.07
C GLN A 262 4.31 60.51 -17.03
N ARG A 263 4.22 59.20 -16.74
CA ARG A 263 3.33 58.67 -15.71
C ARG A 263 4.05 58.53 -14.37
N PRO A 264 3.32 58.46 -13.24
CA PRO A 264 3.92 58.29 -11.93
C PRO A 264 4.78 57.03 -11.85
N CYS A 265 6.00 57.17 -11.34
CA CYS A 265 6.97 56.09 -11.21
C CYS A 265 7.31 55.84 -9.74
N VAL A 266 7.64 54.59 -9.42
CA VAL A 266 8.00 54.13 -8.06
C VAL A 266 9.51 54.23 -7.83
N LEU A 267 10.34 54.14 -8.86
CA LEU A 267 11.80 54.29 -8.75
C LEU A 267 12.22 55.75 -9.05
N PRO A 268 13.36 56.22 -8.51
CA PRO A 268 14.27 55.55 -7.58
C PRO A 268 13.79 55.57 -6.14
N LEU A 269 14.02 54.48 -5.42
CA LEU A 269 13.68 54.38 -3.99
C LEU A 269 14.51 55.34 -3.13
N ASN A 270 13.87 55.88 -2.09
CA ASN A 270 14.54 56.64 -1.04
C ASN A 270 15.43 55.72 -0.15
N LYS A 271 16.24 56.31 0.74
CA LYS A 271 17.19 55.56 1.59
C LYS A 271 16.55 54.59 2.60
N GLU A 272 15.34 54.88 3.07
CA GLU A 272 14.56 54.01 3.96
C GLU A 272 13.89 52.88 3.20
N GLU A 273 13.30 53.17 2.05
CA GLU A 273 12.66 52.19 1.17
C GLU A 273 13.67 51.17 0.65
N ARG A 274 14.88 51.62 0.31
CA ARG A 274 15.98 50.76 -0.14
C ARG A 274 16.45 49.77 0.92
N ARG A 275 16.17 50.01 2.21
CA ARG A 275 16.43 49.06 3.30
C ARG A 275 15.31 48.02 3.47
N LYS A 276 14.10 48.32 2.98
CA LYS A 276 12.92 47.44 3.09
C LYS A 276 12.76 46.52 1.87
N PHE A 277 13.12 46.99 0.69
CA PHE A 277 12.96 46.24 -0.56
C PHE A 277 14.25 45.56 -0.98
N ILE A 278 14.18 44.26 -1.21
CA ILE A 278 15.26 43.45 -1.80
C ILE A 278 15.09 43.49 -3.32
N SER A 279 16.10 44.03 -4.02
CA SER A 279 16.15 44.03 -5.48
C SER A 279 16.96 42.86 -6.01
N GLY A 280 16.44 42.16 -7.02
CA GLY A 280 17.18 41.06 -7.70
C GLY A 280 18.29 41.56 -8.64
N PHE A 281 18.48 42.88 -8.73
CA PHE A 281 19.62 43.51 -9.38
C PHE A 281 20.76 43.63 -8.36
N GLN A 282 21.67 42.66 -8.37
CA GLN A 282 23.04 42.91 -7.93
C GLN A 282 23.85 43.24 -9.18
N SER A 283 24.64 44.32 -9.10
CA SER A 283 25.57 44.78 -10.15
C SER A 283 26.61 43.71 -10.47
#